data_AF-A0A0B6XW47-F1
#
_entry.id   AF-A0A0B6XW47-F1
#
_cell.length_a   1.000
_cell.length_b   1.000
_cell.length_c   1.000
_cell.angle_alpha   90.00
_cell.angle_beta   90.00
_cell.angle_gamma   90.00
#
_symmetry.space_group_name_H-M   'P 1'
#
loop_
_entity.id
_entity.type
_entity.pdbx_description
1 polymer ?
#
loop_
_entity_poly.entity_id
_entity_poly.type
_entity_poly.pdbx_seq_one_letter_code
_entity_poly.pdbx_strand_id
1 'polypeptide(L)'
;TCSPGAQHIKHIMQATDAFPLNFGFTGKGNTSNTEKIPEELWEQILAGVMGLKLHEDWGSTPATIDSCLNAAEKADIQVMIHTDTLNESACVEKSVEAFKDRCIHTYHTEGAGGGHAPDIIKVCGLQNVLPSSTNPTRPYTINTL
;
A
#
# COMPACT_ATOMS: atom_id res chain seq x y z
N THR A 1 4.75 -2.00 6.30
CA THR A 1 4.11 -3.33 6.25
C THR A 1 4.51 -4.04 4.98
N CYS A 2 5.79 -4.45 4.89
CA CYS A 2 6.36 -5.08 3.71
C CYS A 2 7.27 -6.23 4.17
N SER A 3 7.08 -7.43 3.61
CA SER A 3 8.03 -8.55 3.68
C SER A 3 8.74 -8.64 2.32
N PRO A 4 9.85 -7.90 2.12
CA PRO A 4 10.41 -7.70 0.78
C PRO A 4 11.16 -8.94 0.29
N GLY A 5 10.78 -9.48 -0.86
CA GLY A 5 11.51 -10.55 -1.55
C GLY A 5 11.19 -11.96 -1.06
N ALA A 6 11.37 -12.94 -1.96
CA ALA A 6 10.88 -14.31 -1.78
C ALA A 6 11.42 -15.04 -0.52
N GLN A 7 12.69 -14.82 -0.16
CA GLN A 7 13.29 -15.47 1.01
C GLN A 7 12.70 -14.96 2.33
N HIS A 8 12.46 -13.65 2.44
CA HIS A 8 11.86 -13.07 3.64
C HIS A 8 10.40 -13.54 3.80
N ILE A 9 9.66 -13.66 2.70
CA ILE A 9 8.29 -14.19 2.68
C ILE A 9 8.27 -15.64 3.14
N LYS A 10 9.15 -16.49 2.59
CA LYS A 10 9.29 -17.89 3.04
C LYS A 10 9.59 -17.96 4.54
N HIS A 11 10.57 -17.20 5.02
CA HIS A 11 10.98 -17.26 6.43
C HIS A 11 9.89 -16.79 7.38
N ILE A 12 9.14 -15.73 7.03
CA ILE A 12 8.07 -15.24 7.92
C ILE A 12 6.88 -16.20 7.95
N MET A 13 6.56 -16.88 6.83
CA MET A 13 5.56 -17.95 6.82
C MET A 13 5.98 -19.12 7.71
N GLN A 14 7.23 -19.58 7.59
CA GLN A 14 7.76 -20.64 8.46
C GLN A 14 7.79 -20.23 9.94
N ALA A 15 8.16 -18.98 10.23
CA ALA A 15 8.22 -18.47 11.59
C ALA A 15 6.83 -18.35 12.23
N THR A 16 5.77 -18.23 11.42
CA THR A 16 4.41 -18.01 11.92
C THR A 16 3.54 -19.27 12.01
N ASP A 17 4.02 -20.39 11.47
CA ASP A 17 3.31 -21.68 11.42
C ASP A 17 2.93 -22.24 12.82
N ALA A 18 3.67 -21.83 13.86
CA ALA A 18 3.43 -22.27 15.23
C ALA A 18 2.37 -21.45 15.98
N PHE A 19 1.91 -20.31 15.45
CA PHE A 19 0.96 -19.46 16.15
C PHE A 19 -0.49 -19.80 15.79
N PRO A 20 -1.41 -19.83 16.77
CA PRO A 20 -2.82 -20.14 16.53
C PRO A 20 -3.59 -18.90 16.02
N LEU A 21 -3.09 -18.30 14.93
CA LEU A 21 -3.65 -17.12 14.27
C LEU A 21 -3.59 -17.31 12.76
N ASN A 22 -4.50 -16.66 12.03
CA ASN A 22 -4.42 -16.59 10.57
C ASN A 22 -3.42 -15.50 10.19
N PHE A 23 -2.51 -15.79 9.27
CA PHE A 23 -1.53 -14.83 8.77
C PHE A 23 -1.71 -14.56 7.28
N GLY A 24 -1.60 -13.28 6.91
CA GLY A 24 -1.43 -12.82 5.54
C GLY A 24 -0.27 -11.83 5.51
N PHE A 25 0.63 -12.00 4.55
CA PHE A 25 1.81 -11.14 4.40
C PHE A 25 1.68 -10.29 3.15
N THR A 26 2.18 -9.06 3.20
CA THR A 26 2.20 -8.14 2.08
C THR A 26 3.63 -7.91 1.61
N GLY A 27 3.85 -7.96 0.29
CA GLY A 27 5.14 -7.64 -0.33
C GLY A 27 5.38 -6.13 -0.42
N LYS A 28 6.58 -5.74 -0.84
CA LYS A 28 6.88 -4.36 -1.21
C LYS A 28 6.37 -4.11 -2.64
N GLY A 29 5.48 -3.14 -2.82
CA GLY A 29 4.88 -2.78 -4.10
C GLY A 29 5.64 -1.70 -4.89
N ASN A 30 6.62 -1.04 -4.28
CA ASN A 30 7.31 0.09 -4.89
C ASN A 30 8.37 -0.35 -5.93
N THR A 31 8.02 -0.26 -7.21
CA THR A 31 8.92 -0.28 -8.38
C THR A 31 8.29 0.53 -9.51
N SER A 32 9.09 1.17 -10.37
CA SER A 32 8.61 2.17 -11.34
C SER A 32 8.49 1.63 -12.77
N ASN A 33 8.72 0.33 -13.00
CA ASN A 33 8.56 -0.25 -14.33
C ASN A 33 7.07 -0.41 -14.68
N THR A 34 6.56 0.44 -15.57
CA THR A 34 5.15 0.44 -16.01
C THR A 34 4.93 -0.20 -17.39
N GLU A 35 6.00 -0.52 -18.14
CA GLU A 35 5.90 -1.11 -19.48
C GLU A 35 5.48 -2.58 -19.44
N LYS A 36 5.89 -3.30 -18.39
CA LYS A 36 5.57 -4.70 -18.16
C LYS A 36 5.37 -4.94 -16.66
N ILE A 37 4.77 -6.07 -16.31
CA ILE A 37 4.70 -6.48 -14.92
C ILE A 37 6.12 -6.77 -14.42
N PRO A 38 6.60 -6.05 -13.38
CA PRO A 38 7.95 -6.21 -12.88
C PRO A 38 8.15 -7.60 -12.26
N GLU A 39 9.30 -8.20 -12.57
CA GLU A 39 9.65 -9.53 -12.07
C GLU A 39 9.79 -9.52 -10.55
N GLU A 40 10.30 -8.44 -9.97
CA GLU A 40 10.45 -8.24 -8.53
C GLU A 40 9.11 -8.12 -7.77
N LEU A 41 8.03 -7.71 -8.43
CA LEU A 41 6.69 -7.81 -7.83
C LEU A 41 6.15 -9.23 -7.98
N TRP A 42 6.33 -9.81 -9.17
CA TRP A 42 5.82 -11.15 -9.47
C TRP A 42 6.47 -12.24 -8.62
N GLU A 43 7.77 -12.15 -8.33
CA GLU A 43 8.47 -13.10 -7.45
C GLU A 43 7.90 -13.10 -6.02
N GLN A 44 7.50 -11.93 -5.52
CA GLN A 44 6.93 -11.80 -4.17
C GLN A 44 5.54 -12.42 -4.12
N ILE A 45 4.73 -12.18 -5.17
CA ILE A 45 3.40 -12.78 -5.36
C ILE A 45 3.52 -14.30 -5.39
N LEU A 46 4.39 -14.85 -6.23
CA LEU A 46 4.63 -16.28 -6.33
C LEU A 46 5.19 -16.89 -5.03
N ALA A 47 5.94 -16.11 -4.24
CA ALA A 47 6.43 -16.55 -2.94
C ALA A 47 5.34 -16.62 -1.84
N GLY A 48 4.14 -16.06 -2.08
CA GLY A 48 2.97 -16.26 -1.24
C GLY A 48 2.44 -15.02 -0.51
N VAL A 49 2.80 -13.80 -0.93
CA VAL A 49 2.13 -12.60 -0.39
C VAL A 49 0.68 -12.53 -0.88
N MET A 50 -0.22 -12.07 -0.01
CA MET A 50 -1.65 -11.90 -0.30
C MET A 50 -2.01 -10.48 -0.75
N GLY A 51 -1.02 -9.60 -0.83
CA GLY A 51 -1.17 -8.21 -1.23
C GLY A 51 0.18 -7.51 -1.34
N LEU A 52 0.16 -6.28 -1.84
CA LEU A 52 1.34 -5.42 -1.95
C LEU A 52 1.13 -4.11 -1.18
N LYS A 53 2.19 -3.61 -0.54
CA LYS A 53 2.18 -2.30 0.12
C LYS A 53 3.02 -1.31 -0.67
N LEU A 54 2.40 -0.20 -1.05
CA LEU A 54 3.06 1.04 -1.46
C LEU A 54 3.31 1.90 -0.23
N HIS A 55 4.55 2.29 0.02
CA HIS A 55 4.91 3.19 1.12
C HIS A 55 5.82 4.32 0.65
N GLU A 56 5.62 5.53 1.18
CA GLU A 56 6.40 6.69 0.76
C GLU A 56 7.90 6.57 1.07
N ASP A 57 8.27 5.90 2.16
CA ASP A 57 9.65 5.56 2.52
C ASP A 57 10.38 4.75 1.42
N TRP A 58 9.63 4.09 0.54
CA TRP A 58 10.14 3.38 -0.65
C TRP A 58 9.81 4.11 -1.96
N GLY A 59 9.22 5.31 -1.89
CA GLY A 59 8.75 6.14 -2.99
C GLY A 59 7.35 5.77 -3.48
N SER A 60 6.30 6.45 -3.01
CA SER A 60 4.91 6.27 -3.47
C SER A 60 4.56 7.21 -4.63
N THR A 61 5.36 7.17 -5.70
CA THR A 61 5.17 8.02 -6.88
C THR A 61 4.06 7.49 -7.81
N PRO A 62 3.49 8.32 -8.71
CA PRO A 62 2.51 7.88 -9.70
C PRO A 62 2.94 6.64 -10.51
N ALA A 63 4.21 6.56 -10.91
CA ALA A 63 4.73 5.41 -11.65
C ALA A 63 4.73 4.12 -10.81
N THR A 64 5.09 4.22 -9.52
CA THR A 64 5.06 3.07 -8.61
C THR A 64 3.65 2.62 -8.28
N ILE A 65 2.72 3.57 -8.16
CA ILE A 65 1.30 3.29 -7.97
C ILE A 65 0.77 2.50 -9.18
N ASP A 66 1.03 2.98 -10.40
CA ASP A 66 0.56 2.35 -11.63
C ASP A 66 1.14 0.93 -11.83
N SER A 67 2.44 0.78 -11.63
CA SER A 67 3.14 -0.50 -11.74
C SER A 67 2.59 -1.55 -10.76
N CYS A 68 2.41 -1.15 -9.50
CA CYS A 68 1.90 -2.03 -8.45
C CYS A 68 0.45 -2.48 -8.73
N LEU A 69 -0.43 -1.55 -9.13
CA LEU A 69 -1.82 -1.86 -9.44
C LEU A 69 -1.94 -2.78 -10.68
N ASN A 70 -1.09 -2.62 -11.70
CA ASN A 70 -1.05 -3.53 -12.85
C ASN A 70 -0.68 -4.97 -12.43
N ALA A 71 0.29 -5.13 -11.51
CA ALA A 71 0.66 -6.44 -10.99
C ALA A 71 -0.47 -7.05 -10.15
N ALA A 72 -1.13 -6.23 -9.32
CA ALA A 72 -2.20 -6.65 -8.43
C ALA A 72 -3.45 -7.11 -9.18
N GLU A 73 -3.87 -6.41 -10.24
CA GLU A 73 -5.00 -6.82 -11.09
C GLU A 73 -4.76 -8.18 -11.74
N LYS A 74 -3.53 -8.45 -12.21
CA LYS A 74 -3.20 -9.75 -12.81
C LYS A 74 -3.20 -10.89 -11.79
N ALA A 75 -2.80 -10.59 -10.55
CA ALA A 75 -2.69 -11.58 -9.48
C ALA A 75 -3.97 -11.72 -8.63
N ASP A 76 -4.96 -10.87 -8.84
CA ASP A 76 -6.18 -10.78 -8.01
C ASP A 76 -5.87 -10.62 -6.51
N ILE A 77 -5.02 -9.65 -6.19
CA ILE A 77 -4.62 -9.31 -4.81
C ILE A 77 -4.88 -7.84 -4.49
N GLN A 78 -4.96 -7.51 -3.20
CA GLN A 78 -5.16 -6.13 -2.76
C GLN A 78 -3.86 -5.31 -2.79
N VAL A 79 -3.97 -4.02 -3.10
CA VAL A 79 -2.91 -3.04 -2.88
C VAL A 79 -3.27 -2.14 -1.71
N MET A 80 -2.35 -2.02 -0.76
CA MET A 80 -2.43 -1.08 0.35
C MET A 80 -1.49 0.08 0.08
N ILE A 81 -1.89 1.30 0.40
CA ILE A 81 -1.07 2.48 0.15
C ILE A 81 -0.95 3.41 1.35
N HIS A 82 0.28 3.87 1.55
CA HIS A 82 0.67 5.05 2.31
C HIS A 82 1.26 6.02 1.27
N THR A 83 0.53 7.10 0.99
CA THR A 83 0.86 8.03 -0.11
C THR A 83 2.00 8.99 0.26
N ASP A 84 2.50 9.73 -0.72
CA ASP A 84 3.59 10.70 -0.59
C ASP A 84 3.20 11.91 0.29
N THR A 85 3.60 11.92 1.56
CA THR A 85 3.25 12.98 2.52
C THR A 85 3.86 14.32 2.12
N LEU A 86 5.06 14.27 1.57
CA LEU A 86 5.84 15.45 1.18
C LEU A 86 5.25 16.15 -0.04
N ASN A 87 4.36 15.48 -0.77
CA ASN A 87 3.95 15.87 -2.11
C ASN A 87 5.17 16.05 -3.03
N GLU A 88 6.22 15.24 -2.84
CA GLU A 88 7.48 15.36 -3.58
C GLU A 88 7.28 15.08 -5.06
N SER A 89 6.61 13.97 -5.35
CA SER A 89 6.35 13.51 -6.71
C SER A 89 5.09 14.14 -7.29
N ALA A 90 4.07 14.39 -6.46
CA ALA A 90 2.88 15.15 -6.80
C ALA A 90 1.94 15.38 -5.58
N CYS A 91 0.91 16.22 -5.76
CA CYS A 91 -0.21 16.33 -4.82
C CYS A 91 -1.19 15.14 -4.91
N VAL A 92 -2.13 15.04 -3.97
CA VAL A 92 -3.10 13.93 -3.84
C VAL A 92 -3.87 13.65 -5.13
N GLU A 93 -4.21 14.68 -5.91
CA GLU A 93 -4.97 14.53 -7.16
C GLU A 93 -4.23 13.66 -8.18
N LYS A 94 -2.90 13.73 -8.22
CA LYS A 94 -2.09 12.94 -9.15
C LYS A 94 -1.88 11.51 -8.70
N SER A 95 -1.84 11.26 -7.40
CA SER A 95 -1.91 9.89 -6.88
C SER A 95 -3.26 9.25 -7.20
N VAL A 96 -4.35 10.01 -7.08
CA VAL A 96 -5.70 9.57 -7.47
C VAL A 96 -5.80 9.28 -8.97
N GLU A 97 -5.27 10.17 -9.83
CA GLU A 97 -5.17 9.91 -11.27
C GLU A 97 -4.39 8.62 -11.57
N ALA A 98 -3.31 8.33 -10.81
CA ALA A 98 -2.52 7.12 -10.96
C ALA A 98 -3.27 5.84 -10.54
N PHE A 99 -4.29 5.94 -9.69
CA PHE A 99 -5.16 4.79 -9.37
C PHE A 99 -5.91 4.31 -10.61
N LYS A 100 -6.27 5.21 -11.55
CA LYS A 100 -7.05 4.91 -12.77
C LYS A 100 -8.33 4.12 -12.45
N ASP A 101 -9.05 4.55 -11.41
CA ASP A 101 -10.27 3.93 -10.89
C ASP A 101 -10.14 2.45 -10.45
N ARG A 102 -8.92 1.92 -10.32
CA ARG A 102 -8.68 0.57 -9.80
C ARG A 102 -8.84 0.52 -8.28
N CYS A 103 -9.25 -0.65 -7.77
CA CYS A 103 -9.45 -0.88 -6.34
C CYS A 103 -8.13 -0.68 -5.58
N ILE A 104 -8.17 0.12 -4.51
CA ILE A 104 -7.01 0.32 -3.63
C ILE A 104 -7.42 0.57 -2.18
N HIS A 105 -6.68 0.00 -1.24
CA HIS A 105 -6.87 0.19 0.19
C HIS A 105 -5.97 1.33 0.70
N THR A 106 -6.56 2.45 1.10
CA THR A 106 -5.79 3.54 1.72
C THR A 106 -5.65 3.30 3.23
N TYR A 107 -4.40 3.20 3.69
CA TYR A 107 -4.09 3.13 5.12
C TYR A 107 -4.19 4.52 5.75
N HIS A 108 -4.52 4.56 7.06
CA HIS A 108 -4.60 5.77 7.89
C HIS A 108 -5.06 7.01 7.12
N THR A 109 -6.22 6.89 6.46
CA THR A 109 -6.72 7.83 5.45
C THR A 109 -6.90 9.26 5.95
N GLU A 110 -6.99 9.47 7.27
CA GLU A 110 -7.01 10.80 7.87
C GLU A 110 -5.68 11.56 7.70
N GLY A 111 -4.54 10.87 7.64
CA GLY A 111 -3.23 11.45 7.30
C GLY A 111 -2.23 11.58 8.44
N ALA A 112 -2.60 11.49 9.71
CA ALA A 112 -1.63 11.57 10.82
C ALA A 112 -0.61 10.43 10.81
N GLY A 113 -1.02 9.24 10.35
CA GLY A 113 -0.12 8.11 10.12
C GLY A 113 0.75 8.24 8.87
N GLY A 114 0.52 9.28 8.07
CA GLY A 114 1.17 9.58 6.80
C GLY A 114 0.20 9.58 5.61
N GLY A 115 0.52 10.37 4.61
CA GLY A 115 -0.24 10.60 3.40
C GLY A 115 -0.18 12.07 2.98
N HIS A 116 -0.56 12.36 1.72
CA HIS A 116 -0.50 13.72 1.14
C HIS A 116 -0.98 14.79 2.12
N ALA A 117 -0.08 15.68 2.52
CA ALA A 117 -0.41 16.74 3.44
C ALA A 117 -1.00 17.95 2.71
N PRO A 118 -2.13 18.54 3.16
CA PRO A 118 -2.94 18.16 4.33
C PRO A 118 -4.18 17.32 3.98
N ASP A 119 -4.33 16.87 2.74
CA ASP A 119 -5.63 16.59 2.14
C ASP A 119 -5.81 15.16 1.62
N ILE A 120 -4.96 14.21 2.05
CA ILE A 120 -5.14 12.78 1.77
C ILE A 120 -6.54 12.28 2.13
N ILE A 121 -7.19 12.84 3.15
CA ILE A 121 -8.55 12.47 3.57
C ILE A 121 -9.61 12.59 2.47
N LYS A 122 -9.35 13.39 1.41
CA LYS A 122 -10.20 13.48 0.21
C LYS A 122 -10.51 12.12 -0.40
N VAL A 123 -9.59 11.15 -0.31
CA VAL A 123 -9.76 9.82 -0.94
C VAL A 123 -10.88 8.99 -0.32
N CYS A 124 -11.39 9.35 0.87
CA CYS A 124 -12.62 8.76 1.43
C CYS A 124 -13.85 8.95 0.55
N GLY A 125 -13.85 9.95 -0.34
CA GLY A 125 -14.96 10.23 -1.26
C GLY A 125 -14.92 9.44 -2.58
N LEU A 126 -13.88 8.62 -2.80
CA LEU A 126 -13.67 7.90 -4.07
C LEU A 126 -14.28 6.49 -4.01
N GLN A 127 -15.00 6.11 -5.07
CA GLN A 127 -15.72 4.83 -5.13
C GLN A 127 -14.80 3.60 -5.18
N ASN A 128 -13.62 3.75 -5.80
CA ASN A 128 -12.64 2.68 -5.95
C ASN A 128 -11.70 2.55 -4.73
N VAL A 129 -11.89 3.37 -3.70
CA VAL A 129 -11.04 3.37 -2.51
C VAL A 129 -11.72 2.64 -1.37
N LEU A 130 -10.97 1.74 -0.71
CA LEU A 130 -11.34 1.13 0.56
C LEU A 130 -10.57 1.87 1.69
N PRO A 131 -11.16 2.87 2.36
CA PRO A 131 -10.45 3.66 3.35
C PRO A 131 -10.39 2.97 4.72
N SER A 132 -9.31 3.21 5.45
CA SER A 132 -9.16 2.73 6.83
C SER A 132 -8.46 3.76 7.71
N SER A 133 -8.73 3.71 9.01
CA SER A 133 -7.99 4.49 10.00
C SER A 133 -7.06 3.60 10.81
N THR A 134 -5.96 4.15 11.31
CA THR A 134 -5.19 3.55 12.40
C THR A 134 -5.73 4.02 13.75
N ASN A 135 -5.38 3.31 14.82
CA ASN A 135 -5.97 3.54 16.14
C ASN A 135 -5.48 4.77 16.94
N PRO A 136 -4.30 5.41 16.71
CA PRO A 136 -3.86 6.47 17.63
C PRO A 136 -4.72 7.73 17.60
N THR A 137 -5.39 8.01 16.49
CA THR A 137 -6.29 9.17 16.33
C THR A 137 -7.75 8.88 16.73
N ARG A 138 -8.00 7.76 17.43
CA ARG A 138 -9.35 7.21 17.68
C ARG A 138 -9.66 7.07 19.18
N PRO A 139 -10.66 7.79 19.72
CA PRO A 139 -11.26 9.02 19.18
C PRO A 139 -10.31 10.23 19.36
N TYR A 140 -10.77 11.42 18.97
CA TYR A 140 -10.10 12.65 19.35
C TYR A 140 -10.28 12.91 20.85
N THR A 141 -9.17 13.14 21.56
CA THR A 141 -9.13 13.40 23.02
C THR A 141 -8.21 14.58 23.34
N ILE A 142 -8.19 15.02 24.60
CA ILE A 142 -7.34 16.13 25.07
C ILE A 142 -5.83 15.88 24.92
N ASN A 143 -5.39 14.63 24.75
CA ASN A 143 -3.97 14.26 24.63
C ASN A 143 -3.60 13.77 23.22
N THR A 144 -4.49 13.96 22.23
CA THR A 144 -4.24 13.49 20.85
C THR A 144 -3.27 14.39 20.08
N LEU A 145 -3.17 15.68 20.44
CA LEU A 145 -2.28 16.68 19.83
C LEU A 145 -1.25 17.20 20.85
#